data_AF-A0A660UE51-F1
#
_entry.id   AF-A0A660UE51-F1
#
_cell.length_a   1.000
_cell.length_b   1.000
_cell.length_c   1.000
_cell.angle_alpha   90.00
_cell.angle_beta   90.00
_cell.angle_gamma   90.00
#
_symmetry.space_group_name_H-M   'P 1'
#
loop_
_entity.id
_entity.type
_entity.pdbx_description
1 polymer ?
#
loop_
_entity_poly.entity_id
_entity_poly.type
_entity_poly.pdbx_seq_one_letter_code
_entity_poly.pdbx_strand_id
1 'polypeptide(L)'
;MFGIEKVSEEWIDYGFRELYLTWDGEAIPWKAIVRDGRLVHIASRQYRLLPNEVALKAADRVAKEIGAEKIREFLDPCGRLYALYDMRVEAEPIRGVKTRLGIYVYNSVDGSLAYGASVLSILSRGSMTFYAFMPYRFLATYLSPDAAAAIVREPHRPGLETDVEKMAERLRGLVRRGEEALGVYRLWSEIELDKDIADVLWDRLPRAYLPPYVKALREGVSLTERYFIGAV
;
A
#
# COMPACT_ATOMS: atom_id res chain seq x y z
N MET A 1 20.47 -36.79 1.74
CA MET A 1 21.49 -35.73 1.97
C MET A 1 21.11 -34.50 1.18
N PHE A 2 21.02 -33.34 1.84
CA PHE A 2 20.77 -32.07 1.14
C PHE A 2 22.03 -31.62 0.38
N GLY A 3 21.83 -31.10 -0.83
CA GLY A 3 22.87 -30.52 -1.65
C GLY A 3 22.41 -29.24 -2.36
N ILE A 4 23.31 -28.67 -3.15
CA ILE A 4 23.07 -27.48 -3.96
C ILE A 4 23.25 -27.88 -5.43
N GLU A 5 22.21 -27.72 -6.23
CA GLU A 5 22.22 -27.93 -7.68
C GLU A 5 22.91 -26.75 -8.38
N LYS A 6 22.48 -25.54 -8.04
CA LYS A 6 22.86 -24.30 -8.71
C LYS A 6 22.82 -23.14 -7.73
N VAL A 7 23.70 -22.17 -7.93
CA VAL A 7 23.67 -20.86 -7.26
C VAL A 7 23.29 -19.78 -8.28
N SER A 8 22.29 -18.97 -7.96
CA SER A 8 22.01 -17.71 -8.66
C SER A 8 22.70 -16.57 -7.90
N GLU A 9 23.45 -15.75 -8.63
CA GLU A 9 24.16 -14.58 -8.11
C GLU A 9 23.57 -13.26 -8.68
N GLU A 10 22.34 -13.30 -9.20
CA GLU A 10 21.67 -12.13 -9.79
C GLU A 10 21.68 -10.89 -8.87
N TRP A 11 21.59 -11.11 -7.55
CA TRP A 11 21.50 -10.06 -6.54
C TRP A 11 22.73 -9.99 -5.63
N ILE A 12 23.89 -10.44 -6.12
CA ILE A 12 25.13 -10.51 -5.31
C ILE A 12 25.58 -9.14 -4.80
N ASP A 13 25.33 -8.07 -5.56
CA ASP A 13 25.63 -6.68 -5.17
C ASP A 13 24.85 -6.22 -3.92
N TYR A 14 23.75 -6.92 -3.59
CA TYR A 14 22.95 -6.69 -2.39
C TYR A 14 23.19 -7.75 -1.31
N GLY A 15 24.20 -8.59 -1.50
CA GLY A 15 24.59 -9.68 -0.59
C GLY A 15 23.78 -10.96 -0.78
N PHE A 16 22.88 -11.03 -1.77
CA PHE A 16 21.97 -12.14 -1.95
C PHE A 16 22.48 -13.22 -2.90
N ARG A 17 22.23 -14.47 -2.52
CA ARG A 17 22.39 -15.66 -3.37
C ARG A 17 21.17 -16.55 -3.24
N GLU A 18 20.76 -17.17 -4.36
CA GLU A 18 19.69 -18.16 -4.36
C GLU A 18 20.27 -19.55 -4.64
N LEU A 19 20.19 -20.45 -3.66
CA LEU A 19 20.74 -21.80 -3.70
C LEU A 19 19.61 -22.79 -4.03
N TYR A 20 19.61 -23.32 -5.25
CA TYR A 20 18.64 -24.31 -5.70
C TYR A 20 19.00 -25.67 -5.06
N LEU A 21 18.06 -26.23 -4.29
CA LEU A 21 18.37 -27.35 -3.41
C LEU A 21 18.15 -28.70 -4.10
N THR A 22 18.93 -29.70 -3.66
CA THR A 22 18.74 -31.12 -3.99
C THR A 22 18.53 -31.97 -2.74
N TRP A 23 17.90 -33.13 -2.90
CA TRP A 23 17.82 -34.18 -1.90
C TRP A 23 18.28 -35.50 -2.53
N ASP A 24 19.35 -36.08 -1.98
CA ASP A 24 19.98 -37.30 -2.52
C ASP A 24 20.41 -37.17 -3.99
N GLY A 25 20.90 -35.98 -4.35
CA GLY A 25 21.35 -35.65 -5.71
C GLY A 25 20.21 -35.20 -6.65
N GLU A 26 18.95 -35.43 -6.28
CA GLU A 26 17.78 -35.08 -7.09
C GLU A 26 17.28 -33.66 -6.79
N ALA A 27 16.88 -32.92 -7.82
CA ALA A 27 16.34 -31.58 -7.70
C ALA A 27 15.01 -31.57 -6.92
N ILE A 28 14.92 -30.75 -5.86
CA ILE A 28 13.68 -30.56 -5.08
C ILE A 28 13.04 -29.20 -5.37
N PRO A 29 11.72 -28.99 -5.17
CA PRO A 29 11.01 -27.78 -5.61
C PRO A 29 11.34 -26.50 -4.83
N TRP A 30 12.36 -26.53 -3.99
CA TRP A 30 12.75 -25.47 -3.07
C TRP A 30 14.11 -24.87 -3.43
N LYS A 31 14.30 -23.61 -3.06
CA LYS A 31 15.58 -22.90 -3.06
C LYS A 31 15.75 -22.15 -1.74
N ALA A 32 16.98 -22.02 -1.27
CA ALA A 32 17.32 -21.19 -0.13
C ALA A 32 17.76 -19.81 -0.61
N ILE A 33 17.20 -18.76 -0.02
CA ILE A 33 17.64 -17.38 -0.19
C ILE A 33 18.58 -17.06 0.96
N VAL A 34 19.81 -16.71 0.63
CA VAL A 34 20.87 -16.42 1.59
C VAL A 34 21.31 -14.99 1.38
N ARG A 35 21.50 -14.25 2.47
CA ARG A 35 22.07 -12.91 2.49
C ARG A 35 23.31 -12.89 3.37
N ASP A 36 24.46 -12.52 2.81
CA ASP A 36 25.72 -12.40 3.56
C ASP A 36 26.04 -13.66 4.40
N GLY A 37 25.81 -14.83 3.81
CA GLY A 37 26.03 -16.13 4.44
C GLY A 37 24.95 -16.58 5.45
N ARG A 38 23.92 -15.77 5.70
CA ARG A 38 22.80 -16.12 6.58
C ARG A 38 21.58 -16.55 5.78
N LEU A 39 20.95 -17.65 6.19
CA LEU A 39 19.68 -18.08 5.62
C LEU A 39 18.60 -17.04 5.93
N VAL A 40 17.95 -16.53 4.89
CA VAL A 40 16.83 -15.58 5.01
C VAL A 40 15.50 -16.31 4.89
N HIS A 41 15.35 -17.12 3.85
CA HIS A 41 14.09 -17.79 3.56
C HIS A 41 14.30 -19.06 2.72
N ILE A 42 13.45 -20.07 2.90
CA ILE A 42 13.35 -21.22 1.99
C ILE A 42 12.06 -21.04 1.20
N ALA A 43 12.21 -20.85 -0.11
CA ALA A 43 11.12 -20.51 -1.00
C ALA A 43 10.96 -21.56 -2.10
N SER A 44 9.82 -21.57 -2.78
CA SER A 44 9.68 -22.37 -3.99
C SER A 44 10.66 -21.87 -5.06
N ARG A 45 11.04 -22.74 -6.00
CA ARG A 45 11.88 -22.33 -7.15
C ARG A 45 11.27 -21.20 -7.99
N GLN A 46 9.95 -21.05 -7.95
CA GLN A 46 9.19 -20.02 -8.66
C GLN A 46 9.20 -18.66 -7.94
N TYR A 47 9.60 -18.62 -6.68
CA TYR A 47 9.69 -17.37 -5.93
C TYR A 47 10.62 -16.38 -6.64
N ARG A 48 10.21 -15.13 -6.78
CA ARG A 48 11.06 -14.08 -7.37
C ARG A 48 11.53 -13.15 -6.26
N LEU A 49 12.83 -13.16 -6.01
CA LEU A 49 13.46 -12.27 -5.05
C LEU A 49 13.46 -10.83 -5.58
N LEU A 50 13.05 -9.89 -4.73
CA LEU A 50 13.21 -8.46 -4.94
C LEU A 50 13.91 -7.89 -3.70
N PRO A 51 15.18 -7.49 -3.81
CA PRO A 51 15.87 -6.81 -2.72
C PRO A 51 15.19 -5.50 -2.34
N ASN A 52 15.15 -5.19 -1.05
CA ASN A 52 14.54 -3.95 -0.55
C ASN A 52 15.23 -2.71 -1.12
N GLU A 53 16.53 -2.79 -1.36
CA GLU A 53 17.35 -1.74 -1.94
C GLU A 53 16.91 -1.39 -3.37
N VAL A 54 16.45 -2.38 -4.15
CA VAL A 54 15.94 -2.16 -5.51
C VAL A 54 14.58 -1.44 -5.46
N ALA A 55 13.68 -1.91 -4.59
CA ALA A 55 12.39 -1.25 -4.36
C ALA A 55 12.57 0.20 -3.88
N LEU A 56 13.51 0.42 -2.96
CA LEU A 56 13.82 1.74 -2.41
C LEU A 56 14.43 2.67 -3.46
N LYS A 57 15.35 2.18 -4.31
CA LYS A 57 15.91 2.96 -5.43
C LYS A 57 14.82 3.46 -6.38
N ALA A 58 13.84 2.63 -6.72
CA ALA A 58 12.72 3.03 -7.55
C ALA A 58 11.87 4.12 -6.88
N ALA A 59 11.56 3.94 -5.59
CA ALA A 59 10.79 4.91 -4.82
C ALA A 59 11.51 6.26 -4.65
N ASP A 60 12.79 6.23 -4.27
CA ASP A 60 13.63 7.43 -4.09
C ASP A 60 13.79 8.22 -5.38
N ARG A 61 13.88 7.52 -6.51
CA ARG A 61 13.92 8.14 -7.81
C ARG A 61 12.64 8.91 -8.11
N VAL A 62 11.48 8.26 -7.98
CA VAL A 62 10.19 8.92 -8.22
C VAL A 62 9.98 10.06 -7.24
N ALA A 63 10.37 9.89 -5.97
CA ALA A 63 10.29 10.95 -4.98
C ALA A 63 11.10 12.18 -5.39
N LYS A 64 12.35 11.99 -5.86
CA LYS A 64 13.18 13.08 -6.38
C LYS A 64 12.56 13.75 -7.61
N GLU A 65 11.99 12.98 -8.54
CA GLU A 65 11.34 13.49 -9.76
C GLU A 65 10.14 14.41 -9.45
N ILE A 66 9.35 14.07 -8.42
CA ILE A 66 8.14 14.82 -8.05
C ILE A 66 8.36 15.82 -6.90
N GLY A 67 9.60 15.98 -6.41
CA GLY A 67 9.92 16.85 -5.28
C GLY A 67 9.42 16.37 -3.92
N ALA A 68 9.13 15.06 -3.79
CA ALA A 68 8.75 14.45 -2.53
C ALA A 68 9.94 14.24 -1.59
N GLU A 69 9.67 14.26 -0.29
CA GLU A 69 10.64 14.05 0.77
C GLU A 69 10.37 12.73 1.49
N LYS A 70 11.41 11.92 1.69
CA LYS A 70 11.33 10.70 2.51
C LYS A 70 11.17 11.09 3.99
N ILE A 71 9.99 10.85 4.56
CA ILE A 71 9.69 11.12 5.97
C ILE A 71 10.28 10.02 6.86
N ARG A 72 10.08 8.77 6.44
CA ARG A 72 10.41 7.60 7.26
C ARG A 72 10.78 6.42 6.39
N GLU A 73 11.81 5.71 6.82
CA GLU A 73 12.19 4.41 6.30
C GLU A 73 12.31 3.45 7.49
N PHE A 74 11.79 2.26 7.33
CA PHE A 74 11.92 1.19 8.29
C PHE A 74 12.29 -0.09 7.56
N LEU A 75 13.45 -0.62 7.91
CA LEU A 75 13.93 -1.94 7.52
C LEU A 75 13.89 -2.82 8.77
N ASP A 76 12.97 -3.78 8.81
CA ASP A 76 12.87 -4.68 9.96
C ASP A 76 13.93 -5.80 9.89
N PRO A 77 14.29 -6.41 11.03
CA PRO A 77 15.26 -7.52 11.07
C PRO A 77 14.83 -8.76 10.26
N CYS A 78 13.54 -8.89 9.96
CA CYS A 78 12.98 -9.96 9.15
C CYS A 78 13.08 -9.68 7.64
N GLY A 79 13.67 -8.55 7.25
CA GLY A 79 13.86 -8.18 5.84
C GLY A 79 12.64 -7.50 5.21
N ARG A 80 11.76 -6.88 6.00
CA ARG A 80 10.66 -6.04 5.49
C ARG A 80 11.11 -4.61 5.33
N LEU A 81 10.67 -3.99 4.24
CA LEU A 81 10.81 -2.57 3.97
C LEU A 81 9.46 -1.88 4.12
N TYR A 82 9.49 -0.70 4.73
CA TYR A 82 8.43 0.28 4.69
C TYR A 82 9.04 1.66 4.50
N ALA A 83 8.65 2.39 3.46
CA ALA A 83 9.13 3.72 3.17
C ALA A 83 7.95 4.67 2.94
N LEU A 84 8.01 5.83 3.57
CA LEU A 84 6.98 6.86 3.54
C LEU A 84 7.57 8.15 3.01
N TYR A 85 6.90 8.71 2.01
CA TYR A 85 7.28 9.94 1.33
C TYR A 85 6.16 10.97 1.41
N ASP A 86 6.52 12.23 1.65
CA ASP A 86 5.66 13.41 1.61
C ASP A 86 5.82 14.07 0.25
N MET A 87 4.77 14.14 -0.56
CA MET A 87 4.87 14.80 -1.87
C MET A 87 4.98 16.32 -1.74
N ARG A 88 4.72 16.90 -0.56
CA ARG A 88 4.63 18.35 -0.32
C ARG A 88 3.64 19.08 -1.22
N VAL A 89 2.79 18.34 -1.95
CA VAL A 89 1.66 18.85 -2.72
C VAL A 89 0.53 19.11 -1.75
N GLU A 90 0.23 20.38 -1.50
CA GLU A 90 -1.00 20.78 -0.81
C GLU A 90 -2.18 20.51 -1.73
N ALA A 91 -3.08 19.66 -1.26
CA ALA A 91 -4.38 19.49 -1.86
C ALA A 91 -5.37 20.48 -1.25
N GLU A 92 -6.51 20.65 -1.92
CA GLU A 92 -7.61 21.41 -1.33
C GLU A 92 -8.00 20.82 0.04
N PRO A 93 -8.23 21.67 1.06
CA PRO A 93 -8.61 21.21 2.38
C PRO A 93 -9.87 20.37 2.35
N ILE A 94 -9.84 19.22 3.02
CA ILE A 94 -11.01 18.35 3.16
C ILE A 94 -11.71 18.74 4.47
N ARG A 95 -12.90 19.35 4.39
CA ARG A 95 -13.64 19.88 5.56
C ARG A 95 -12.77 20.76 6.49
N GLY A 96 -11.95 21.63 5.90
CA GLY A 96 -11.06 22.54 6.64
C GLY A 96 -9.83 21.86 7.27
N VAL A 97 -9.60 20.57 7.01
CA VAL A 97 -8.37 19.87 7.39
C VAL A 97 -7.35 20.04 6.28
N LYS A 98 -6.13 20.47 6.62
CA LYS A 98 -5.04 20.56 5.65
C LYS A 98 -4.67 19.17 5.18
N THR A 99 -4.65 18.98 3.86
CA THR A 99 -4.42 17.69 3.24
C THR A 99 -3.22 17.78 2.31
N ARG A 100 -2.28 16.86 2.46
CA ARG A 100 -1.17 16.66 1.52
C ARG A 100 -1.15 15.23 1.01
N LEU A 101 -0.50 15.00 -0.13
CA LEU A 101 -0.31 13.65 -0.65
C LEU A 101 1.01 13.04 -0.17
N GLY A 102 1.00 11.73 -0.02
CA GLY A 102 2.20 10.95 0.27
C GLY A 102 2.21 9.62 -0.47
N ILE A 103 3.40 9.02 -0.56
CA ILE A 103 3.59 7.69 -1.13
C ILE A 103 4.08 6.78 -0.03
N TYR A 104 3.48 5.60 0.07
CA TYR A 104 3.94 4.52 0.93
C TYR A 104 4.38 3.35 0.08
N VAL A 105 5.59 2.84 0.31
CA VAL A 105 6.16 1.68 -0.38
C VAL A 105 6.50 0.61 0.63
N TYR A 106 6.22 -0.64 0.32
CA TYR A 106 6.55 -1.77 1.17
C TYR A 106 7.02 -2.98 0.36
N ASN A 107 7.84 -3.82 0.97
CA ASN A 107 8.35 -5.05 0.38
C ASN A 107 8.78 -6.03 1.48
N SER A 108 8.91 -7.31 1.19
CA SER A 108 9.73 -8.18 2.02
C SER A 108 10.54 -9.19 1.22
N VAL A 109 11.79 -9.36 1.64
CA VAL A 109 12.74 -10.27 1.00
C VAL A 109 12.33 -11.75 1.20
N ASP A 110 11.59 -12.03 2.27
CA ASP A 110 11.12 -13.38 2.64
C ASP A 110 9.72 -13.70 2.08
N GLY A 111 9.07 -12.76 1.36
CA GLY A 111 7.72 -12.95 0.84
C GLY A 111 6.59 -12.90 1.87
N SER A 112 6.87 -12.62 3.14
CA SER A 112 5.84 -12.35 4.16
C SER A 112 4.97 -11.12 3.81
N LEU A 113 5.47 -10.24 2.94
CA LEU A 113 4.74 -9.21 2.22
C LEU A 113 4.96 -9.37 0.72
N ALA A 114 4.01 -8.89 -0.06
CA ALA A 114 4.23 -8.59 -1.47
C ALA A 114 5.02 -7.28 -1.58
N TYR A 115 5.67 -7.05 -2.74
CA TYR A 115 6.01 -5.69 -3.13
C TYR A 115 4.72 -4.89 -3.31
N GLY A 116 4.68 -3.67 -2.81
CA GLY A 116 3.56 -2.80 -3.10
C GLY A 116 3.82 -1.34 -2.77
N ALA A 117 2.95 -0.50 -3.29
CA ALA A 117 2.98 0.92 -3.04
C ALA A 117 1.55 1.47 -3.04
N SER A 118 1.31 2.55 -2.29
CA SER A 118 0.03 3.22 -2.24
C SER A 118 0.19 4.71 -2.07
N VAL A 119 -0.74 5.48 -2.64
CA VAL A 119 -0.88 6.90 -2.29
C VAL A 119 -1.72 7.02 -1.03
N LEU A 120 -1.32 7.90 -0.13
CA LEU A 120 -2.02 8.22 1.11
C LEU A 120 -2.27 9.72 1.21
N SER A 121 -3.28 10.08 1.99
CA SER A 121 -3.48 11.46 2.43
C SER A 121 -2.81 11.68 3.79
N ILE A 122 -2.03 12.75 3.87
CA ILE A 122 -1.41 13.27 5.09
C ILE A 122 -2.30 14.41 5.58
N LEU A 123 -3.05 14.16 6.64
CA LEU A 123 -4.01 15.10 7.20
C LEU A 123 -3.41 15.79 8.41
N SER A 124 -3.44 17.12 8.44
CA SER A 124 -2.89 17.92 9.54
C SER A 124 -3.97 18.78 10.20
N ARG A 125 -4.13 18.64 11.52
CA ARG A 125 -5.03 19.46 12.36
C ARG A 125 -4.27 19.93 13.60
N GLY A 126 -3.94 21.22 13.65
CA GLY A 126 -3.07 21.75 14.70
C GLY A 126 -1.69 21.08 14.68
N SER A 127 -1.26 20.52 15.81
CA SER A 127 0.01 19.77 15.93
C SER A 127 -0.10 18.28 15.57
N MET A 128 -1.29 17.78 15.21
CA MET A 128 -1.52 16.38 14.91
C MET A 128 -1.44 16.09 13.41
N THR A 129 -0.68 15.07 13.05
CA THR A 129 -0.57 14.55 11.67
C THR A 129 -1.10 13.12 11.62
N PHE A 130 -2.00 12.85 10.70
CA PHE A 130 -2.58 11.53 10.44
C PHE A 130 -2.23 11.08 9.03
N TYR A 131 -2.04 9.77 8.87
CA TYR A 131 -1.80 9.13 7.57
C TYR A 131 -2.99 8.23 7.27
N ALA A 132 -3.74 8.54 6.21
CA ALA A 132 -4.87 7.74 5.78
C ALA A 132 -4.56 7.12 4.43
N PHE A 133 -4.48 5.78 4.41
CA PHE A 133 -4.43 5.04 3.15
C PHE A 133 -5.73 5.29 2.39
N MET A 134 -5.59 5.71 1.14
CA MET A 134 -6.74 5.87 0.25
C MET A 134 -7.30 4.47 0.00
N PRO A 135 -8.57 4.18 0.33
CA PRO A 135 -8.98 2.84 0.66
C PRO A 135 -8.65 1.76 -0.36
N TYR A 136 -8.29 0.64 0.25
CA TYR A 136 -8.20 -0.66 -0.36
C TYR A 136 -9.51 -1.01 -1.06
N ARG A 137 -9.41 -1.49 -2.30
CA ARG A 137 -10.41 -2.04 -3.24
C ARG A 137 -11.87 -2.18 -2.80
N PHE A 138 -12.18 -2.59 -1.58
CA PHE A 138 -13.55 -2.80 -1.09
C PHE A 138 -14.45 -1.56 -1.23
N LEU A 139 -14.02 -0.36 -0.80
CA LEU A 139 -14.84 0.85 -0.98
C LEU A 139 -14.83 1.35 -2.43
N ALA A 140 -13.73 1.12 -3.16
CA ALA A 140 -13.62 1.46 -4.59
C ALA A 140 -14.63 0.66 -5.44
N THR A 141 -14.76 -0.65 -5.21
CA THR A 141 -15.66 -1.53 -5.98
C THR A 141 -17.12 -1.05 -6.00
N TYR A 142 -17.59 -0.37 -4.95
CA TYR A 142 -19.00 0.06 -4.84
C TYR A 142 -19.26 1.51 -5.23
N LEU A 143 -18.23 2.37 -5.25
CA LEU A 143 -18.42 3.81 -5.36
C LEU A 143 -17.60 4.49 -6.48
N SER A 144 -16.61 3.82 -7.10
CA SER A 144 -15.92 4.30 -8.33
C SER A 144 -15.03 3.20 -8.97
N PRO A 145 -15.14 2.97 -10.29
CA PRO A 145 -14.52 1.82 -10.97
C PRO A 145 -12.99 1.96 -11.05
N ASP A 146 -12.23 1.08 -10.39
CA ASP A 146 -10.76 0.90 -10.46
C ASP A 146 -9.84 2.13 -10.21
N ALA A 147 -10.34 3.36 -10.34
CA ALA A 147 -9.62 4.63 -10.25
C ALA A 147 -9.38 5.09 -8.81
N ALA A 148 -10.24 4.67 -7.87
CA ALA A 148 -10.10 5.02 -6.45
C ALA A 148 -9.03 4.19 -5.70
N ALA A 149 -8.52 3.12 -6.34
CA ALA A 149 -7.46 2.28 -5.78
C ALA A 149 -6.08 2.74 -6.28
N ALA A 150 -5.51 3.74 -5.60
CA ALA A 150 -4.11 4.13 -5.77
C ALA A 150 -3.21 3.13 -5.04
N ILE A 151 -3.18 1.88 -5.51
CA ILE A 151 -2.36 0.79 -4.97
C ILE A 151 -1.68 0.01 -6.10
N VAL A 152 -0.43 -0.38 -5.88
CA VAL A 152 0.31 -1.42 -6.60
C VAL A 152 0.57 -2.55 -5.62
N ARG A 153 0.32 -3.79 -6.00
CA ARG A 153 0.63 -4.98 -5.20
C ARG A 153 1.06 -6.14 -6.09
N GLU A 154 2.30 -6.56 -5.96
CA GLU A 154 2.92 -7.60 -6.77
C GLU A 154 3.50 -8.71 -5.87
N PRO A 155 2.87 -9.90 -5.86
CA PRO A 155 3.41 -11.03 -5.11
C PRO A 155 4.77 -11.47 -5.65
N HIS A 156 5.61 -12.06 -4.79
CA HIS A 156 6.91 -12.64 -5.14
C HIS A 156 6.80 -13.95 -5.92
N ARG A 157 6.29 -13.87 -7.14
CA ARG A 157 6.06 -14.97 -8.06
C ARG A 157 6.61 -14.63 -9.45
N PRO A 158 6.64 -15.57 -10.41
CA PRO A 158 7.09 -15.27 -11.76
C PRO A 158 6.29 -14.10 -12.35
N GLY A 159 7.00 -13.13 -12.94
CA GLY A 159 6.42 -11.89 -13.46
C GLY A 159 6.48 -10.68 -12.52
N LEU A 160 6.98 -10.83 -11.29
CA LEU A 160 7.33 -9.67 -10.45
C LEU A 160 8.38 -8.82 -11.18
N GLU A 161 8.10 -7.52 -11.31
CA GLU A 161 9.03 -6.57 -11.90
C GLU A 161 10.19 -6.27 -10.93
N THR A 162 11.41 -6.30 -11.46
CA THR A 162 12.64 -6.06 -10.69
C THR A 162 13.54 -5.00 -11.33
N ASP A 163 13.19 -4.51 -12.52
CA ASP A 163 13.87 -3.38 -13.14
C ASP A 163 13.46 -2.06 -12.50
N VAL A 164 14.44 -1.29 -12.03
CA VAL A 164 14.22 -0.04 -11.30
C VAL A 164 13.45 0.99 -12.13
N GLU A 165 13.71 1.08 -13.44
CA GLU A 165 13.05 2.05 -14.32
C GLU A 165 11.58 1.68 -14.51
N LYS A 166 11.28 0.42 -14.80
CA LYS A 166 9.90 -0.07 -14.93
C LYS A 166 9.12 0.02 -13.63
N MET A 167 9.76 -0.25 -12.49
CA MET A 167 9.15 -0.02 -11.18
C MET A 167 8.85 1.47 -10.95
N ALA A 168 9.78 2.35 -11.29
CA ALA A 168 9.59 3.80 -11.21
C ALA A 168 8.46 4.28 -12.14
N GLU A 169 8.35 3.76 -13.36
CA GLU A 169 7.25 4.04 -14.28
C GLU A 169 5.88 3.68 -13.67
N ARG A 170 5.77 2.51 -13.03
CA ARG A 170 4.54 2.09 -12.34
C ARG A 170 4.21 3.00 -11.17
N LEU A 171 5.22 3.41 -10.39
CA LEU A 171 5.06 4.36 -9.29
C LEU A 171 4.65 5.76 -9.80
N ARG A 172 5.17 6.23 -10.93
CA ARG A 172 4.69 7.48 -11.56
C ARG A 172 3.21 7.39 -11.94
N GLY A 173 2.79 6.27 -12.53
CA GLY A 173 1.37 6.02 -12.82
C GLY A 173 0.50 5.95 -11.57
N LEU A 174 1.03 5.40 -10.48
CA LEU A 174 0.38 5.36 -9.17
C LEU A 174 0.17 6.77 -8.59
N VAL A 175 1.16 7.66 -8.68
CA VAL A 175 1.06 9.05 -8.20
C VAL A 175 -0.07 9.80 -8.89
N ARG A 176 -0.15 9.73 -10.22
CA ARG A 176 -1.24 10.37 -11.00
C ARG A 176 -2.63 9.88 -10.58
N ARG A 177 -2.78 8.56 -10.40
CA ARG A 177 -4.04 7.98 -9.90
C ARG A 177 -4.37 8.42 -8.48
N GLY A 178 -3.37 8.67 -7.64
CA GLY A 178 -3.57 9.18 -6.28
C GLY A 178 -4.17 10.58 -6.24
N GLU A 179 -3.73 11.47 -7.14
CA GLU A 179 -4.28 12.82 -7.29
C GLU A 179 -5.77 12.76 -7.68
N GLU A 180 -6.12 11.92 -8.65
CA GLU A 180 -7.51 11.68 -9.07
C GLU A 180 -8.35 11.11 -7.92
N ALA A 181 -7.82 10.09 -7.24
CA ALA A 181 -8.50 9.47 -6.11
C ALA A 181 -8.78 10.49 -5.00
N LEU A 182 -7.88 11.45 -4.73
CA LEU A 182 -8.09 12.48 -3.73
C LEU A 182 -9.25 13.41 -4.09
N GLY A 183 -9.40 13.76 -5.36
CA GLY A 183 -10.57 14.50 -5.85
C GLY A 183 -11.87 13.77 -5.54
N VAL A 184 -11.90 12.45 -5.70
CA VAL A 184 -13.06 11.60 -5.35
C VAL A 184 -13.34 11.63 -3.84
N TYR A 185 -12.33 11.50 -2.98
CA TYR A 185 -12.55 11.60 -1.52
C TYR A 185 -12.99 12.98 -1.08
N ARG A 186 -12.49 14.04 -1.70
CA ARG A 186 -12.96 15.40 -1.43
C ARG A 186 -14.46 15.49 -1.73
N LEU A 187 -14.89 15.07 -2.91
CA LEU A 187 -16.31 15.02 -3.26
C LEU A 187 -17.11 14.20 -2.25
N TRP A 188 -16.64 13.01 -1.86
CA TRP A 188 -17.33 12.20 -0.86
C TRP A 188 -17.41 12.84 0.53
N SER A 189 -16.37 13.58 0.91
CA SER A 189 -16.37 14.31 2.17
C SER A 189 -17.33 15.49 2.15
N GLU A 190 -17.60 16.07 0.97
CA GLU A 190 -18.52 17.19 0.79
C GLU A 190 -19.97 16.73 0.61
N ILE A 191 -20.19 15.47 0.25
CA ILE A 191 -21.52 14.87 0.27
C ILE A 191 -22.07 14.94 1.71
N GLU A 192 -23.04 15.82 1.92
CA GLU A 192 -23.90 15.76 3.08
C GLU A 192 -24.74 14.49 2.96
N LEU A 193 -24.67 13.65 3.99
CA LEU A 193 -25.38 12.38 4.00
C LEU A 193 -26.84 12.68 4.29
N ASP A 194 -27.61 12.88 3.24
CA ASP A 194 -29.06 13.04 3.32
C ASP A 194 -29.76 11.68 3.31
N LYS A 195 -31.09 11.72 3.44
CA LYS A 195 -31.93 10.51 3.49
C LYS A 195 -31.85 9.72 2.19
N ASP A 196 -31.81 10.38 1.04
CA ASP A 196 -31.80 9.75 -0.27
C ASP A 196 -30.50 8.98 -0.50
N ILE A 197 -29.36 9.56 -0.08
CA ILE A 197 -28.05 8.90 -0.11
C ILE A 197 -27.98 7.77 0.93
N ALA A 198 -28.56 7.96 2.12
CA ALA A 198 -28.62 6.92 3.13
C ALA A 198 -29.42 5.70 2.64
N ASP A 199 -30.52 5.91 1.92
CA ASP A 199 -31.33 4.85 1.31
C ASP A 199 -30.54 4.11 0.22
N VAL A 200 -29.82 4.82 -0.66
CA VAL A 200 -28.96 4.20 -1.67
C VAL A 200 -27.86 3.34 -1.04
N LEU A 201 -27.19 3.83 0.01
CA LEU A 201 -26.16 3.08 0.73
C LEU A 201 -26.74 1.85 1.44
N TRP A 202 -27.93 2.00 2.03
CA TRP A 202 -28.64 0.92 2.71
C TRP A 202 -28.98 -0.24 1.78
N ASP A 203 -29.42 0.07 0.56
CA ASP A 203 -29.82 -0.92 -0.43
C ASP A 203 -28.62 -1.60 -1.12
N ARG A 204 -27.48 -0.89 -1.22
CA ARG A 204 -26.31 -1.37 -1.98
C ARG A 204 -25.25 -2.06 -1.12
N LEU A 205 -25.15 -1.75 0.17
CA LEU A 205 -24.10 -2.28 1.03
C LEU A 205 -24.64 -3.36 2.00
N PRO A 206 -23.87 -4.43 2.28
CA PRO A 206 -24.25 -5.37 3.32
C PRO A 206 -24.37 -4.67 4.67
N ARG A 207 -25.46 -4.94 5.40
CA ARG A 207 -25.80 -4.26 6.65
C ARG A 207 -24.69 -4.28 7.71
N ALA A 208 -23.86 -5.32 7.72
CA ALA A 208 -22.73 -5.46 8.64
C ALA A 208 -21.66 -4.36 8.48
N TYR A 209 -21.57 -3.73 7.31
CA TYR A 209 -20.59 -2.68 7.02
C TYR A 209 -21.19 -1.27 7.08
N LEU A 210 -22.49 -1.15 7.34
CA LEU A 210 -23.16 0.15 7.42
C LEU A 210 -22.94 0.79 8.79
N PRO A 211 -22.39 2.01 8.85
CA PRO A 211 -22.27 2.73 10.11
C PRO A 211 -23.65 3.02 10.73
N PRO A 212 -23.76 3.04 12.07
CA PRO A 212 -25.03 3.30 12.76
C PRO A 212 -25.72 4.61 12.36
N TYR A 213 -24.97 5.61 11.91
CA TYR A 213 -25.52 6.90 11.48
C TYR A 213 -26.29 6.82 10.14
N VAL A 214 -25.94 5.89 9.24
CA VAL A 214 -26.69 5.68 7.97
C VAL A 214 -28.08 5.17 8.29
N LYS A 215 -28.18 4.23 9.24
CA LYS A 215 -29.46 3.75 9.76
C LYS A 215 -30.28 4.88 10.40
N ALA A 216 -29.64 5.69 11.25
CA ALA A 216 -30.32 6.80 11.94
C ALA A 216 -30.89 7.85 10.95
N LEU A 217 -30.12 8.22 9.92
CA LEU A 217 -30.55 9.18 8.90
C LEU A 217 -31.71 8.63 8.04
N ARG A 218 -31.65 7.35 7.67
CA ARG A 218 -32.76 6.65 6.98
C ARG A 218 -34.05 6.65 7.80
N GLU A 219 -33.93 6.41 9.10
CA GLU A 219 -35.04 6.44 10.06
C GLU A 219 -35.51 7.87 10.38
N GLY A 220 -34.90 8.91 9.78
CA GLY A 220 -35.30 10.31 9.95
C GLY A 220 -34.78 10.96 11.23
N VAL A 221 -33.79 10.37 11.90
CA VAL A 221 -33.19 10.86 13.15
C VAL A 221 -31.99 11.75 12.82
N SER A 222 -32.02 13.02 13.23
CA SER A 222 -30.91 13.95 12.98
C SER A 222 -29.74 13.67 13.94
N LEU A 223 -28.50 13.70 13.43
CA LEU A 223 -27.29 13.48 14.26
C LEU A 223 -27.08 14.58 15.32
N THR A 224 -27.70 15.74 15.14
CA THR A 224 -27.69 16.86 16.11
C THR A 224 -28.32 16.47 17.45
N GLU A 225 -29.28 15.54 17.46
CA GLU A 225 -30.01 15.15 18.68
C GLU A 225 -29.25 14.15 19.56
N ARG A 226 -28.25 13.43 19.04
CA ARG A 226 -27.52 12.42 19.82
C ARG A 226 -26.32 12.94 20.61
N TYR A 227 -25.70 14.05 20.19
CA TYR A 227 -24.53 14.60 20.90
C TYR A 227 -24.88 15.48 22.11
N PHE A 228 -26.15 15.93 22.23
CA PHE A 228 -26.60 16.72 23.38
C PHE A 228 -27.14 15.89 24.56
N ILE A 229 -27.33 14.57 24.40
CA ILE A 229 -27.93 13.72 25.45
C ILE A 229 -26.84 13.02 26.31
N GLY A 230 -25.55 13.22 26.01
CA GLY A 230 -24.43 12.55 26.70
C GLY A 230 -23.55 13.44 27.58
N ALA A 231 -23.91 14.72 27.78
CA ALA A 231 -23.17 15.64 28.65
C ALA A 231 -24.05 16.10 29.82
N VAL A 232 -24.31 15.18 30.76
CA VAL A 232 -24.68 15.47 32.15
C VAL A 232 -23.91 14.51 33.04
#